data_AF-A0A444K8U1-F1
#
_entry.id   AF-A0A444K8U1-F1
#
_cell.length_a   1.000
_cell.length_b   1.000
_cell.length_c   1.000
_cell.angle_alpha   90.00
_cell.angle_beta   90.00
_cell.angle_gamma   90.00
#
_symmetry.space_group_name_H-M   'P 1'
#
loop_
_entity.id
_entity.type
_entity.pdbx_description
1 polymer ?
#
loop_
_entity_poly.entity_id
_entity_poly.type
_entity_poly.pdbx_seq_one_letter_code
_entity_poly.pdbx_strand_id
1 'polypeptide(L)'
;MRAILRSLLLSATLAASIGHALAGETRARQILDRFEHANQWRDHVMVAAHRAGGMQAGKTLYPENSLAAVEASIALGAEIVEVDIRRSKDGEFVVMHDSWLDRTTNCKGEVVDHTVAELKRCRLVLEGTGAITSEPVSTLREMLMATRDRILINLDNKLDVHALPGMIAVARDLGMADQVIVKENLWNQQRIDTVKAAIDAIGGGFQFMPIIADDAVRDAAFAEKVGRVFS
;
A
#
# COMPACT_ATOMS: atom_id res chain seq x y z
N MET A 1 53.16 -29.17 58.37
CA MET A 1 53.02 -29.85 57.06
C MET A 1 51.76 -30.69 57.04
N ARG A 2 50.68 -30.19 56.42
CA ARG A 2 49.59 -30.95 55.78
C ARG A 2 48.62 -29.93 55.19
N ALA A 3 48.61 -29.85 53.85
CA ALA A 3 47.83 -28.91 53.06
C ALA A 3 46.34 -29.25 53.14
N ILE A 4 45.51 -28.24 53.39
CA ILE A 4 44.04 -28.33 53.31
C ILE A 4 43.65 -27.99 51.86
N LEU A 5 43.12 -28.99 51.17
CA LEU A 5 42.58 -28.91 49.82
C LEU A 5 41.32 -28.03 49.85
N ARG A 6 41.37 -26.82 49.29
CA ARG A 6 40.18 -26.00 49.02
C ARG A 6 39.62 -26.37 47.66
N SER A 7 38.55 -27.14 47.66
CA SER A 7 37.70 -27.39 46.50
C SER A 7 36.98 -26.10 46.09
N LEU A 8 37.43 -25.46 45.01
CA LEU A 8 36.62 -24.47 44.29
C LEU A 8 35.63 -25.23 43.40
N LEU A 9 34.36 -25.26 43.82
CA LEU A 9 33.24 -25.53 42.93
C LEU A 9 33.02 -24.27 42.07
N LEU A 10 33.54 -24.30 40.84
CA LEU A 10 33.24 -23.30 39.83
C LEU A 10 31.88 -23.65 39.22
N SER A 11 30.82 -23.08 39.76
CA SER A 11 29.48 -23.16 39.18
C SER A 11 29.45 -22.32 37.90
N ALA A 12 29.72 -22.93 36.75
CA ALA A 12 29.48 -22.31 35.46
C ALA A 12 27.96 -22.26 35.24
N THR A 13 27.31 -21.20 35.68
CA THR A 13 25.96 -20.87 35.23
C THR A 13 26.06 -20.42 33.79
N LEU A 14 25.91 -21.36 32.86
CA LEU A 14 25.65 -21.07 31.46
C LEU A 14 24.26 -20.42 31.40
N ALA A 15 24.21 -19.09 31.47
CA ALA A 15 23.01 -18.34 31.13
C ALA A 15 22.77 -18.56 29.64
N ALA A 16 22.01 -19.61 29.31
CA ALA A 16 21.38 -19.72 28.02
C ALA A 16 20.45 -18.51 27.90
N SER A 17 20.94 -17.44 27.27
CA SER A 17 20.08 -16.40 26.73
C SER A 17 19.18 -17.12 25.74
N ILE A 18 17.97 -17.46 26.19
CA ILE A 18 16.90 -17.84 25.30
C ILE A 18 16.58 -16.56 24.54
N GLY A 19 17.31 -16.36 23.44
CA GLY A 19 16.88 -15.52 22.36
C GLY A 19 15.60 -16.14 21.84
N HIS A 20 14.48 -15.84 22.49
CA HIS A 20 13.21 -15.82 21.80
C HIS A 20 13.41 -14.76 20.73
N ALA A 21 13.78 -15.18 19.53
CA ALA A 21 13.39 -14.44 18.35
C ALA A 21 11.87 -14.30 18.50
N LEU A 22 11.41 -13.11 18.92
CA LEU A 22 10.01 -12.74 18.81
C LEU A 22 9.64 -13.07 17.37
N ALA A 23 8.61 -13.88 17.18
CA ALA A 23 8.11 -14.16 15.85
C ALA A 23 7.72 -12.83 15.18
N GLY A 24 8.66 -12.34 14.36
CA GLY A 24 8.51 -11.46 13.20
C GLY A 24 7.78 -10.14 13.40
N GLU A 25 8.42 -9.13 13.98
CA GLU A 25 7.99 -7.75 13.73
C GLU A 25 8.43 -7.35 12.31
N THR A 26 7.48 -7.22 11.38
CA THR A 26 7.75 -6.84 9.99
C THR A 26 7.87 -5.32 9.85
N ARG A 27 8.50 -4.84 8.77
CA ARG A 27 8.57 -3.39 8.52
C ARG A 27 7.17 -2.81 8.34
N ALA A 28 6.29 -3.52 7.62
CA ALA A 28 4.89 -3.11 7.48
C ALA A 28 4.18 -2.99 8.84
N ARG A 29 4.44 -3.90 9.79
CA ARG A 29 3.85 -3.84 11.14
C ARG A 29 4.31 -2.62 11.94
N GLN A 30 5.59 -2.26 11.84
CA GLN A 30 6.12 -1.04 12.47
C GLN A 30 5.52 0.23 11.84
N ILE A 31 5.33 0.23 10.53
CA ILE A 31 4.67 1.34 9.82
C ILE A 31 3.20 1.42 10.24
N LEU A 32 2.52 0.28 10.33
CA LEU A 32 1.12 0.22 10.75
C LEU A 32 0.92 0.73 12.17
N ASP A 33 1.82 0.40 13.10
CA ASP A 33 1.80 0.94 14.46
C ASP A 33 1.87 2.48 14.45
N ARG A 34 2.74 3.07 13.61
CA ARG A 34 2.81 4.53 13.45
C ARG A 34 1.54 5.11 12.85
N PHE A 35 0.98 4.43 11.86
CA PHE A 35 -0.24 4.84 11.17
C PHE A 35 -1.45 4.85 12.12
N GLU A 36 -1.63 3.80 12.91
CA GLU A 36 -2.77 3.64 13.85
C GLU A 36 -2.60 4.46 15.14
N HIS A 37 -1.36 4.71 15.57
CA HIS A 37 -1.04 5.41 16.81
C HIS A 37 -0.40 6.80 16.59
N ALA A 38 -0.90 7.55 15.61
CA ALA A 38 -0.33 8.85 15.20
C ALA A 38 -0.08 9.85 16.36
N ASN A 39 -0.90 9.86 17.41
CA ASN A 39 -0.68 10.72 18.59
C ASN A 39 0.59 10.35 19.38
N GLN A 40 0.95 9.07 19.43
CA GLN A 40 2.18 8.58 20.06
C GLN A 40 3.40 8.91 19.20
N TRP A 41 3.20 8.96 17.88
CA TRP A 41 4.21 9.20 16.85
C TRP A 41 4.13 10.60 16.24
N ARG A 42 3.63 11.59 16.99
CA ARG A 42 3.35 12.95 16.49
C ARG A 42 4.57 13.71 15.93
N ASP A 43 5.78 13.29 16.29
CA ASP A 43 7.04 13.87 15.83
C ASP A 43 7.61 13.13 14.59
N HIS A 44 6.90 12.11 14.08
CA HIS A 44 7.27 11.33 12.91
C HIS A 44 6.39 11.70 11.71
N VAL A 45 7.02 12.12 10.62
CA VAL A 45 6.33 12.40 9.36
C VAL A 45 6.42 11.18 8.46
N MET A 46 5.27 10.59 8.13
CA MET A 46 5.21 9.46 7.20
C MET A 46 5.33 9.92 5.75
N VAL A 47 6.06 9.16 4.94
CA VAL A 47 6.23 9.44 3.51
C VAL A 47 5.41 8.45 2.68
N ALA A 48 4.53 8.98 1.84
CA ALA A 48 3.78 8.25 0.84
C ALA A 48 4.30 8.53 -0.57
N ALA A 49 4.75 7.49 -1.28
CA ALA A 49 5.20 7.59 -2.67
C ALA A 49 4.01 7.46 -3.62
N HIS A 50 3.60 8.59 -4.22
CA HIS A 50 2.51 8.66 -5.20
C HIS A 50 2.82 7.82 -6.45
N ARG A 51 1.91 6.93 -6.83
CA ARG A 51 2.08 5.93 -7.92
C ARG A 51 3.34 5.09 -7.79
N ALA A 52 3.78 4.86 -6.55
CA ALA A 52 5.08 4.30 -6.17
C ALA A 52 6.31 5.04 -6.74
N GLY A 53 6.12 6.21 -7.37
CA GLY A 53 7.11 6.89 -8.17
C GLY A 53 8.29 7.47 -7.37
N GLY A 54 9.33 7.85 -8.10
CA GLY A 54 10.51 8.51 -7.54
C GLY A 54 11.07 9.52 -8.53
N MET A 55 11.42 10.70 -8.02
CA MET A 55 12.06 11.75 -8.79
C MET A 55 13.44 12.05 -8.24
N GLN A 56 14.39 12.29 -9.13
CA GLN A 56 15.71 12.81 -8.78
C GLN A 56 16.07 13.96 -9.70
N ALA A 57 16.43 15.11 -9.12
CA ALA A 57 16.73 16.34 -9.84
C ALA A 57 15.63 16.72 -10.87
N GLY A 58 14.36 16.59 -10.47
CA GLY A 58 13.21 16.93 -11.32
C GLY A 58 12.88 15.92 -12.42
N LYS A 59 13.53 14.75 -12.45
CA LYS A 59 13.30 13.71 -13.45
C LYS A 59 12.71 12.46 -12.82
N THR A 60 11.68 11.90 -13.45
CA THR A 60 11.14 10.59 -13.14
C THR A 60 12.20 9.51 -13.40
N LEU A 61 12.41 8.61 -12.44
CA LEU A 61 13.41 7.54 -12.54
C LEU A 61 12.83 6.20 -12.98
N TYR A 62 11.57 5.95 -12.63
CA TYR A 62 10.88 4.69 -12.87
C TYR A 62 9.49 4.98 -13.44
N PRO A 63 8.94 4.12 -14.32
CA PRO A 63 7.56 4.25 -14.75
C PRO A 63 6.62 4.25 -13.53
N GLU A 64 5.63 5.13 -13.53
CA GLU A 64 4.59 5.12 -12.50
C GLU A 64 3.91 3.74 -12.43
N ASN A 65 3.42 3.35 -11.24
CA ASN A 65 2.70 2.10 -11.04
C ASN A 65 3.48 0.84 -11.51
N SER A 66 4.81 0.85 -11.41
CA SER A 66 5.68 -0.28 -11.75
C SER A 66 6.26 -0.97 -10.52
N LEU A 67 6.69 -2.23 -10.67
CA LEU A 67 7.35 -2.94 -9.56
C LEU A 67 8.72 -2.33 -9.27
N ALA A 68 9.44 -1.89 -10.30
CA ALA A 68 10.70 -1.16 -10.12
C ALA A 68 10.53 0.12 -9.27
N ALA A 69 9.43 0.87 -9.46
CA ALA A 69 9.12 2.06 -8.68
C ALA A 69 8.83 1.70 -7.20
N VAL A 70 8.07 0.61 -6.96
CA VAL A 70 7.84 0.09 -5.59
C VAL A 70 9.15 -0.26 -4.90
N GLU A 71 10.04 -1.01 -5.56
CA GLU A 71 11.33 -1.39 -5.00
C GLU A 71 12.20 -0.17 -4.66
N ALA A 72 12.20 0.83 -5.53
CA ALA A 72 12.93 2.08 -5.29
C ALA A 72 12.35 2.85 -4.11
N SER A 73 11.02 2.94 -4.00
CA SER A 73 10.34 3.59 -2.88
C SER A 73 10.67 2.92 -1.55
N ILE A 74 10.66 1.59 -1.50
CA ILE A 74 11.06 0.82 -0.30
C ILE A 74 12.52 1.12 0.06
N ALA A 75 13.43 1.12 -0.93
CA ALA A 75 14.85 1.38 -0.73
C ALA A 75 15.13 2.81 -0.21
N LEU A 76 14.32 3.79 -0.61
CA LEU A 76 14.38 5.18 -0.12
C LEU A 76 13.77 5.36 1.27
N GLY A 77 13.14 4.33 1.82
CA GLY A 77 12.52 4.37 3.15
C GLY A 77 11.09 4.90 3.16
N ALA A 78 10.41 5.02 2.01
CA ALA A 78 8.98 5.35 1.98
C ALA A 78 8.18 4.33 2.81
N GLU A 79 7.14 4.79 3.47
CA GLU A 79 6.33 4.00 4.40
C GLU A 79 5.01 3.56 3.78
N ILE A 80 4.54 4.33 2.79
CA ILE A 80 3.36 4.01 2.01
C ILE A 80 3.76 4.14 0.54
N VAL A 81 3.37 3.17 -0.29
CA VAL A 81 3.25 3.40 -1.73
C VAL A 81 1.78 3.53 -2.06
N GLU A 82 1.45 4.53 -2.86
CA GLU A 82 0.12 4.67 -3.41
C GLU A 82 0.13 4.15 -4.84
N VAL A 83 -0.92 3.44 -5.23
CA VAL A 83 -1.07 2.87 -6.58
C VAL A 83 -2.50 3.00 -7.07
N ASP A 84 -2.68 3.10 -8.38
CA ASP A 84 -3.98 3.33 -9.00
C ASP A 84 -4.60 2.04 -9.54
N ILE A 85 -5.85 1.74 -9.21
CA ILE A 85 -6.48 0.47 -9.56
C ILE A 85 -7.56 0.64 -10.65
N ARG A 86 -7.44 -0.17 -11.70
CA ARG A 86 -8.40 -0.33 -12.81
C ARG A 86 -8.78 -1.81 -12.96
N ARG A 87 -9.69 -2.09 -13.89
CA ARG A 87 -10.18 -3.44 -14.19
C ARG A 87 -9.91 -3.80 -15.65
N SER A 88 -9.37 -4.99 -15.87
CA SER A 88 -9.18 -5.57 -17.21
C SER A 88 -10.49 -6.14 -17.77
N LYS A 89 -10.49 -6.51 -19.05
CA LYS A 89 -11.62 -7.14 -19.74
C LYS A 89 -12.12 -8.42 -19.08
N ASP A 90 -11.19 -9.23 -18.58
CA ASP A 90 -11.45 -10.49 -17.87
C ASP A 90 -11.78 -10.29 -16.37
N GLY A 91 -11.91 -9.04 -15.91
CA GLY A 91 -12.41 -8.70 -14.58
C GLY A 91 -11.36 -8.69 -13.48
N GLU A 92 -10.09 -8.88 -13.80
CA GLU A 92 -8.98 -8.79 -12.86
C GLU A 92 -8.63 -7.34 -12.54
N PHE A 93 -8.10 -7.10 -11.33
CA PHE A 93 -7.60 -5.79 -10.94
C PHE A 93 -6.17 -5.58 -11.44
N VAL A 94 -5.97 -4.48 -12.15
CA VAL A 94 -4.68 -4.07 -12.71
C VAL A 94 -4.30 -2.69 -12.21
N VAL A 95 -3.00 -2.40 -12.23
CA VAL A 95 -2.46 -1.16 -11.68
C VAL A 95 -2.19 -0.19 -12.83
N MET A 96 -3.02 0.83 -12.92
CA MET A 96 -3.01 1.84 -13.97
C MET A 96 -3.84 3.06 -13.55
N HIS A 97 -3.30 4.27 -13.75
CA HIS A 97 -4.02 5.50 -13.44
C HIS A 97 -5.12 5.80 -14.47
N ASP A 98 -4.71 5.91 -15.74
CA ASP A 98 -5.58 6.33 -16.83
C ASP A 98 -6.53 5.20 -17.23
N SER A 99 -7.69 5.53 -17.81
CA SER A 99 -8.55 4.52 -18.43
C SER A 99 -7.96 4.02 -19.76
N TRP A 100 -7.04 4.77 -20.36
CA TRP A 100 -6.37 4.47 -21.63
C TRP A 100 -4.90 4.12 -21.41
N LEU A 101 -4.38 3.19 -22.19
CA LEU A 101 -2.99 2.70 -22.13
C LEU A 101 -1.96 3.69 -22.70
N ASP A 102 -2.44 4.71 -23.40
CA ASP A 102 -1.68 5.54 -24.33
C ASP A 102 -0.53 6.34 -23.74
N ARG A 103 -0.69 6.88 -22.53
CA ARG A 103 0.29 7.79 -21.90
C ARG A 103 1.46 7.03 -21.30
N THR A 104 1.18 5.93 -20.61
CA THR A 104 2.13 5.25 -19.72
C THR A 104 2.61 3.92 -20.26
N THR A 105 2.16 3.52 -21.45
CA THR A 105 2.58 2.27 -22.09
C THR A 105 2.86 2.43 -23.58
N ASN A 106 3.48 1.42 -24.19
CA ASN A 106 3.61 1.29 -25.63
C ASN A 106 2.37 0.68 -26.33
N CYS A 107 1.30 0.39 -25.59
CA CYS A 107 0.03 -0.08 -26.10
C CYS A 107 -0.98 1.06 -26.28
N LYS A 108 -2.14 0.74 -26.84
CA LYS A 108 -3.21 1.68 -27.19
C LYS A 108 -4.58 1.12 -26.83
N GLY A 109 -5.53 2.02 -26.58
CA GLY A 109 -6.91 1.68 -26.26
C GLY A 109 -7.21 1.65 -24.77
N GLU A 110 -8.48 1.39 -24.43
CA GLU A 110 -8.94 1.37 -23.04
C GLU A 110 -8.52 0.09 -22.32
N VAL A 111 -8.11 0.23 -21.05
CA VAL A 111 -7.70 -0.89 -20.19
C VAL A 111 -8.79 -1.98 -20.11
N VAL A 112 -10.06 -1.56 -20.08
CA VAL A 112 -11.22 -2.46 -19.97
C VAL A 112 -11.44 -3.33 -21.21
N ASP A 113 -10.81 -2.99 -22.34
CA ASP A 113 -10.90 -3.76 -23.59
C ASP A 113 -9.81 -4.84 -23.73
N HIS A 114 -8.87 -4.91 -22.77
CA HIS A 114 -7.75 -5.86 -22.78
C HIS A 114 -7.81 -6.82 -21.58
N THR A 115 -7.57 -8.10 -21.83
CA THR A 115 -7.35 -9.13 -20.79
C THR A 115 -6.01 -8.92 -20.09
N VAL A 116 -5.80 -9.51 -18.90
CA VAL A 116 -4.49 -9.44 -18.23
C VAL A 116 -3.38 -10.00 -19.11
N ALA A 117 -3.64 -11.10 -19.83
CA ALA A 117 -2.68 -11.70 -20.74
C ALA A 117 -2.25 -10.75 -21.88
N GLU A 118 -3.16 -9.86 -22.32
CA GLU A 118 -2.87 -8.80 -23.29
C GLU A 118 -2.09 -7.65 -22.66
N LEU A 119 -2.54 -7.16 -21.51
CA LEU A 119 -1.88 -6.09 -20.74
C LEU A 119 -0.45 -6.46 -20.35
N LYS A 120 -0.17 -7.73 -20.06
CA LYS A 120 1.18 -8.25 -19.76
C LYS A 120 2.16 -8.15 -20.93
N ARG A 121 1.68 -7.97 -22.16
CA ARG A 121 2.52 -7.74 -23.34
C ARG A 121 2.86 -6.26 -23.53
N CYS A 122 2.09 -5.36 -22.91
CA CYS A 122 2.40 -3.94 -22.89
C CYS A 122 3.64 -3.67 -22.03
N ARG A 123 4.38 -2.63 -22.39
CA ARG A 123 5.57 -2.16 -21.69
C ARG A 123 5.37 -0.74 -21.24
N LEU A 124 5.61 -0.50 -19.96
CA LEU A 124 5.48 0.82 -19.37
C LEU A 124 6.55 1.75 -19.95
N VAL A 125 6.22 3.03 -20.10
CA VAL A 125 7.14 4.06 -20.56
C VAL A 125 7.57 4.95 -19.41
N LEU A 126 8.82 5.41 -19.46
CA LEU A 126 9.33 6.38 -18.50
C LEU A 126 8.85 7.79 -18.88
N GLU A 127 8.01 8.37 -18.05
CA GLU A 127 7.49 9.72 -18.25
C GLU A 127 8.60 10.77 -18.38
N GLY A 128 8.32 11.81 -19.15
CA GLY A 128 9.27 12.87 -19.49
C GLY A 128 10.28 12.48 -20.59
N THR A 129 10.61 11.19 -20.74
CA THR A 129 11.50 10.70 -21.82
C THR A 129 10.77 9.92 -22.90
N GLY A 130 9.64 9.28 -22.56
CA GLY A 130 8.93 8.35 -23.45
C GLY A 130 9.67 7.04 -23.70
N ALA A 131 10.76 6.77 -22.98
CA ALA A 131 11.54 5.56 -23.16
C ALA A 131 10.73 4.32 -22.74
N ILE A 132 10.61 3.35 -23.64
CA ILE A 132 9.96 2.08 -23.35
C ILE A 132 10.86 1.25 -22.43
N THR A 133 10.29 0.75 -21.33
CA THR A 133 11.02 -0.06 -20.34
C THR A 133 10.72 -1.55 -20.51
N SER A 134 11.32 -2.40 -19.68
CA SER A 134 10.98 -3.82 -19.59
C SER A 134 9.79 -4.12 -18.67
N GLU A 135 9.32 -3.13 -17.89
CA GLU A 135 8.25 -3.32 -16.92
C GLU A 135 6.91 -3.57 -17.64
N PRO A 136 6.19 -4.66 -17.31
CA PRO A 136 4.83 -4.87 -17.79
C PRO A 136 3.81 -4.09 -16.97
N VAL A 137 2.56 -4.06 -17.42
CA VAL A 137 1.42 -3.70 -16.56
C VAL A 137 1.27 -4.76 -15.45
N SER A 138 1.17 -4.31 -14.20
CA SER A 138 1.03 -5.19 -13.03
C SER A 138 -0.44 -5.43 -12.66
N THR A 139 -0.74 -6.60 -12.12
CA THR A 139 -1.99 -6.88 -11.39
C THR A 139 -1.90 -6.35 -9.97
N LEU A 140 -3.05 -6.13 -9.32
CA LEU A 140 -3.08 -5.80 -7.89
C LEU A 140 -2.42 -6.90 -7.05
N ARG A 141 -2.61 -8.18 -7.42
CA ARG A 141 -2.02 -9.32 -6.72
C ARG A 141 -0.49 -9.26 -6.73
N GLU A 142 0.12 -8.93 -7.86
CA GLU A 142 1.59 -8.78 -7.96
C GLU A 142 2.11 -7.59 -7.15
N MET A 143 1.40 -6.46 -7.16
CA MET A 143 1.77 -5.31 -6.33
C MET A 143 1.72 -5.62 -4.84
N LEU A 144 0.65 -6.29 -4.38
CA LEU A 144 0.54 -6.75 -3.00
C LEU A 144 1.68 -7.69 -2.64
N MET A 145 2.00 -8.68 -3.49
CA MET A 145 3.12 -9.58 -3.23
C MET A 145 4.46 -8.85 -3.11
N ALA A 146 4.69 -7.78 -3.88
CA ALA A 146 5.92 -6.99 -3.82
C ALA A 146 6.03 -6.12 -2.55
N THR A 147 4.91 -5.65 -2.02
CA THR A 147 4.86 -4.80 -0.81
C THR A 147 4.77 -5.57 0.50
N ARG A 148 4.38 -6.85 0.44
CA ARG A 148 4.13 -7.72 1.60
C ARG A 148 5.20 -7.63 2.67
N ASP A 149 4.77 -7.31 3.89
CA ASP A 149 5.59 -7.20 5.10
C ASP A 149 6.68 -6.11 5.06
N ARG A 150 6.73 -5.32 3.99
CA ARG A 150 7.79 -4.35 3.72
C ARG A 150 7.29 -2.91 3.78
N ILE A 151 6.09 -2.63 3.32
CA ILE A 151 5.53 -1.27 3.20
C ILE A 151 4.00 -1.34 3.19
N LEU A 152 3.31 -0.29 3.64
CA LEU A 152 1.86 -0.20 3.45
C LEU A 152 1.55 0.17 1.99
N ILE A 153 0.40 -0.27 1.49
CA ILE A 153 -0.05 0.04 0.14
C ILE A 153 -1.40 0.75 0.18
N ASN A 154 -1.43 1.97 -0.36
CA ASN A 154 -2.65 2.74 -0.51
C ASN A 154 -3.23 2.54 -1.91
N LEU A 155 -4.46 2.03 -1.97
CA LEU A 155 -5.18 1.81 -3.23
C LEU A 155 -6.02 3.03 -3.56
N ASP A 156 -5.70 3.69 -4.67
CA ASP A 156 -6.58 4.69 -5.28
C ASP A 156 -7.55 4.02 -6.24
N ASN A 157 -8.82 4.06 -5.89
CA ASN A 157 -9.88 3.41 -6.65
C ASN A 157 -10.28 4.28 -7.85
N LYS A 158 -9.90 3.87 -9.06
CA LYS A 158 -10.35 4.53 -10.31
C LYS A 158 -11.63 3.91 -10.88
N LEU A 159 -12.27 3.05 -10.11
CA LEU A 159 -13.53 2.38 -10.45
C LEU A 159 -14.65 2.91 -9.56
N ASP A 160 -15.81 2.27 -9.65
CA ASP A 160 -16.88 2.50 -8.70
C ASP A 160 -16.54 1.93 -7.31
N VAL A 161 -17.13 2.48 -6.26
CA VAL A 161 -16.92 2.06 -4.86
C VAL A 161 -17.32 0.60 -4.61
N HIS A 162 -18.22 0.05 -5.41
CA HIS A 162 -18.59 -1.38 -5.35
C HIS A 162 -17.47 -2.33 -5.80
N ALA A 163 -16.35 -1.81 -6.33
CA ALA A 163 -15.16 -2.61 -6.63
C ALA A 163 -14.31 -2.93 -5.39
N LEU A 164 -14.41 -2.12 -4.32
CA LEU A 164 -13.59 -2.25 -3.11
C LEU A 164 -13.63 -3.66 -2.47
N PRO A 165 -14.79 -4.35 -2.36
CA PRO A 165 -14.80 -5.71 -1.82
C PRO A 165 -13.93 -6.69 -2.59
N GLY A 166 -13.86 -6.55 -3.91
CA GLY A 166 -12.98 -7.38 -4.74
C GLY A 166 -11.50 -7.09 -4.47
N MET A 167 -11.12 -5.82 -4.34
CA MET A 167 -9.73 -5.43 -4.05
C MET A 167 -9.27 -5.96 -2.68
N ILE A 168 -10.12 -5.81 -1.66
CA ILE A 168 -9.82 -6.33 -0.32
C ILE A 168 -9.85 -7.86 -0.28
N ALA A 169 -10.69 -8.53 -1.08
CA ALA A 169 -10.65 -9.99 -1.20
C ALA A 169 -9.30 -10.47 -1.72
N VAL A 170 -8.71 -9.83 -2.73
CA VAL A 170 -7.35 -10.16 -3.21
C VAL A 170 -6.31 -10.00 -2.10
N ALA A 171 -6.41 -8.93 -1.29
CA ALA A 171 -5.52 -8.71 -0.16
C ALA A 171 -5.71 -9.77 0.95
N ARG A 172 -6.95 -10.17 1.23
CA ARG A 172 -7.27 -11.23 2.21
C ARG A 172 -6.75 -12.60 1.78
N ASP A 173 -6.87 -12.94 0.50
CA ASP A 173 -6.29 -14.17 -0.05
C ASP A 173 -4.77 -14.24 0.17
N LEU A 174 -4.12 -13.08 0.19
CA LEU A 174 -2.69 -12.94 0.47
C LEU A 174 -2.38 -12.71 1.97
N GLY A 175 -3.37 -12.67 2.86
CA GLY A 175 -3.15 -12.36 4.27
C GLY A 175 -2.50 -10.98 4.50
N MET A 176 -2.89 -9.99 3.69
CA MET A 176 -2.31 -8.64 3.64
C MET A 176 -3.33 -7.52 3.86
N ALA A 177 -4.59 -7.86 4.18
CA ALA A 177 -5.65 -6.86 4.26
C ALA A 177 -5.33 -5.72 5.25
N ASP A 178 -4.67 -6.02 6.37
CA ASP A 178 -4.24 -5.07 7.40
C ASP A 178 -3.14 -4.10 6.89
N GLN A 179 -2.42 -4.49 5.84
CA GLN A 179 -1.37 -3.70 5.20
C GLN A 179 -1.90 -2.79 4.07
N VAL A 180 -3.21 -2.86 3.78
CA VAL A 180 -3.87 -2.08 2.72
C VAL A 180 -4.61 -0.89 3.30
N ILE A 181 -4.39 0.28 2.68
CA ILE A 181 -5.16 1.50 2.92
C ILE A 181 -6.06 1.76 1.72
N VAL A 182 -7.37 1.76 1.90
CA VAL A 182 -8.32 2.24 0.90
C VAL A 182 -8.62 3.69 1.15
N LYS A 183 -8.61 4.53 0.10
CA LYS A 183 -9.03 5.93 0.18
C LYS A 183 -10.21 6.22 -0.72
N GLU A 184 -11.11 7.10 -0.28
CA GLU A 184 -12.28 7.51 -1.05
C GLU A 184 -12.57 9.00 -0.83
N ASN A 185 -12.95 9.68 -1.93
CA ASN A 185 -13.37 11.07 -1.89
C ASN A 185 -14.78 11.20 -1.29
N LEU A 186 -14.92 12.11 -0.34
CA LEU A 186 -16.15 12.43 0.38
C LEU A 186 -16.43 13.93 0.25
N TRP A 187 -17.59 14.27 -0.32
CA TRP A 187 -17.98 15.66 -0.57
C TRP A 187 -19.40 16.03 -0.12
N ASN A 188 -20.23 15.04 0.21
CA ASN A 188 -21.59 15.24 0.71
C ASN A 188 -22.08 14.01 1.49
N GLN A 189 -23.29 14.12 2.08
CA GLN A 189 -23.88 13.02 2.86
C GLN A 189 -24.12 11.75 2.05
N GLN A 190 -24.65 11.88 0.82
CA GLN A 190 -24.93 10.73 -0.02
C GLN A 190 -23.67 9.92 -0.32
N ARG A 191 -22.54 10.60 -0.57
CA ARG A 191 -21.26 9.93 -0.79
C ARG A 191 -20.75 9.24 0.47
N ILE A 192 -20.88 9.87 1.64
CA ILE A 192 -20.57 9.24 2.94
C ILE A 192 -21.37 7.94 3.09
N ASP A 193 -22.69 7.99 2.90
CA ASP A 193 -23.56 6.81 3.07
C ASP A 193 -23.19 5.68 2.10
N THR A 194 -22.89 6.05 0.84
CA THR A 194 -22.50 5.08 -0.19
C THR A 194 -21.17 4.40 0.15
N VAL A 195 -20.16 5.17 0.54
CA VAL A 195 -18.83 4.63 0.91
C VAL A 195 -18.91 3.82 2.19
N LYS A 196 -19.68 4.28 3.19
CA LYS A 196 -19.90 3.54 4.44
C LYS A 196 -20.56 2.19 4.20
N ALA A 197 -21.60 2.14 3.37
CA ALA A 197 -22.25 0.87 3.01
C ALA A 197 -21.30 -0.10 2.31
N ALA A 198 -20.43 0.41 1.42
CA ALA A 198 -19.41 -0.42 0.77
C ALA A 198 -18.39 -0.97 1.77
N ILE A 199 -17.87 -0.14 2.67
CA ILE A 199 -16.92 -0.57 3.72
C ILE A 199 -17.54 -1.58 4.68
N ASP A 200 -18.79 -1.33 5.12
CA ASP A 200 -19.51 -2.25 6.00
C ASP A 200 -19.73 -3.63 5.37
N ALA A 201 -19.98 -3.68 4.06
CA ALA A 201 -20.11 -4.92 3.32
C ALA A 201 -18.79 -5.71 3.24
N ILE A 202 -17.64 -5.04 3.33
CA ILE A 202 -16.32 -5.69 3.36
C ILE A 202 -16.03 -6.25 4.77
N GLY A 203 -16.45 -5.55 5.82
CA GLY A 203 -16.06 -5.80 7.21
C GLY A 203 -14.66 -5.26 7.53
N GLY A 204 -14.17 -5.46 8.76
CA GLY A 204 -12.89 -4.89 9.19
C GLY A 204 -11.62 -5.58 8.65
N GLY A 205 -10.49 -5.21 9.25
CA GLY A 205 -9.17 -5.82 8.97
C GLY A 205 -8.41 -5.19 7.80
N PHE A 206 -8.73 -3.94 7.45
CA PHE A 206 -7.97 -3.09 6.53
C PHE A 206 -8.09 -1.62 6.98
N GLN A 207 -7.24 -0.76 6.44
CA GLN A 207 -7.22 0.67 6.81
C GLN A 207 -8.09 1.48 5.85
N PHE A 208 -8.86 2.45 6.37
CA PHE A 208 -9.62 3.38 5.56
C PHE A 208 -9.17 4.82 5.79
N MET A 209 -8.93 5.55 4.70
CA MET A 209 -8.48 6.94 4.71
C MET A 209 -9.50 7.81 3.94
N PRO A 210 -10.41 8.52 4.63
CA PRO A 210 -11.34 9.43 3.96
C PRO A 210 -10.59 10.63 3.38
N ILE A 211 -10.91 10.99 2.14
CA ILE A 211 -10.40 12.22 1.49
C ILE A 211 -11.55 13.23 1.49
N ILE A 212 -11.36 14.34 2.19
CA ILE A 212 -12.34 15.44 2.21
C ILE A 212 -12.05 16.33 0.99
N ALA A 213 -12.98 16.37 0.05
CA ALA A 213 -12.83 17.16 -1.17
C ALA A 213 -13.00 18.66 -0.85
N ASP A 214 -11.88 19.39 -0.86
CA ASP A 214 -11.79 20.80 -0.46
C ASP A 214 -12.49 21.77 -1.43
N ASP A 215 -12.64 21.37 -2.69
CA ASP A 215 -13.40 22.10 -3.71
C ASP A 215 -14.92 22.05 -3.50
N ALA A 216 -15.41 21.01 -2.83
CA ALA A 216 -16.83 20.75 -2.62
C ALA A 216 -17.29 20.94 -1.17
N VAL A 217 -16.40 20.74 -0.19
CA VAL A 217 -16.71 20.84 1.24
C VAL A 217 -16.27 22.19 1.78
N ARG A 218 -17.23 22.99 2.24
CA ARG A 218 -16.98 24.33 2.82
C ARG A 218 -17.27 24.44 4.31
N ASP A 219 -17.78 23.37 4.91
CA ASP A 219 -18.16 23.30 6.31
C ASP A 219 -17.09 22.56 7.12
N ALA A 220 -16.47 23.25 8.09
CA ALA A 220 -15.47 22.66 8.96
C ALA A 220 -16.04 21.48 9.79
N ALA A 221 -17.33 21.50 10.12
CA ALA A 221 -17.98 20.41 10.86
C ALA A 221 -18.11 19.12 10.04
N PHE A 222 -17.92 19.19 8.71
CA PHE A 222 -17.95 18.03 7.84
C PHE A 222 -16.83 17.04 8.18
N ALA A 223 -15.63 17.54 8.51
CA ALA A 223 -14.50 16.69 8.90
C ALA A 223 -14.80 15.91 10.19
N GLU A 224 -15.35 16.57 11.21
CA GLU A 224 -15.77 15.92 12.46
C GLU A 224 -16.87 14.89 12.24
N LYS A 225 -17.78 15.17 11.29
CA LYS A 225 -18.84 14.23 10.91
C LYS A 225 -18.27 12.98 10.25
N VAL A 226 -17.38 13.14 9.26
CA VAL A 226 -16.69 12.02 8.61
C VAL A 226 -15.94 11.19 9.65
N GLY A 227 -15.19 11.84 10.55
CA GLY A 227 -14.47 11.16 11.63
C GLY A 227 -15.38 10.27 12.48
N ARG A 228 -16.57 10.74 12.86
CA ARG A 228 -17.55 9.94 13.64
C ARG A 228 -18.20 8.79 12.89
N VAL A 229 -18.32 8.88 11.57
CA VAL A 229 -18.99 7.84 10.76
C VAL A 229 -18.08 6.64 10.52
N PHE A 230 -16.76 6.88 10.40
CA PHE A 230 -15.78 5.85 10.07
C PHE A 230 -14.89 5.44 11.25
N SER A 231 -15.14 5.97 12.46
CA SER A 231 -14.53 5.53 13.72
C SER A 231 -15.16 4.27 14.29
#